data_AF-A0A9X1PKW1-F1
#
_entry.id   AF-A0A9X1PKW1-F1
#
_cell.length_a   1.000
_cell.length_b   1.000
_cell.length_c   1.000
_cell.angle_alpha   90.00
_cell.angle_beta   90.00
_cell.angle_gamma   90.00
#
_symmetry.space_group_name_H-M   'P 1'
#
loop_
_entity.id
_entity.type
_entity.pdbx_description
1 polymer ?
#
loop_
_entity_poly.entity_id
_entity_poly.type
_entity_poly.pdbx_seq_one_letter_code
_entity_poly.pdbx_strand_id
1 'polypeptide(L)'
;MRRELAKSFSETSSENVLVYSLKICYGLGMTKSADQEQQTSDRRFSLGLSYIEVMDLLENQLDVFLDHSSRDEVIDWLQWNDPNGVYTDVASMGEFGKIVSKEEGVETMKRQILQL
;
A
#
# COMPACT_ATOMS: atom_id res chain seq x y z
N MET A 1 7.61 26.80 1.75
CA MET A 1 7.08 26.30 0.46
C MET A 1 6.83 24.79 0.57
N ARG A 2 5.95 24.34 1.48
CA ARG A 2 5.62 22.92 1.74
C ARG A 2 4.10 22.70 2.00
N ARG A 3 3.28 23.73 1.75
CA ARG A 3 1.85 23.75 2.13
C ARG A 3 0.89 23.66 0.93
N GLU A 4 1.41 23.56 -0.28
CA GLU A 4 0.57 23.64 -1.48
C GLU A 4 0.24 22.28 -2.10
N LEU A 5 1.03 21.23 -1.85
CA LEU A 5 0.72 19.88 -2.35
C LEU A 5 -0.43 19.19 -1.60
N ALA A 6 -0.69 19.57 -0.35
CA ALA A 6 -1.76 18.98 0.46
C ALA A 6 -3.16 19.52 0.12
N LYS A 7 -3.25 20.65 -0.60
CA LYS A 7 -4.54 21.28 -0.92
C LYS A 7 -5.19 20.76 -2.19
N SER A 8 -4.43 20.13 -3.09
CA SER A 8 -4.97 19.49 -4.29
C SER A 8 -5.60 18.12 -4.02
N PHE A 9 -5.42 17.55 -2.82
CA PHE A 9 -5.91 16.21 -2.49
C PHE A 9 -7.26 16.21 -1.74
N SER A 10 -7.74 17.37 -1.26
CA SER A 10 -8.88 17.44 -0.32
C SER A 10 -10.26 17.65 -0.94
N GLU A 11 -10.41 17.57 -2.26
CA GLU A 11 -11.69 17.86 -2.94
C GLU A 11 -12.16 16.71 -3.84
N THR A 12 -12.38 15.52 -3.27
CA THR A 12 -13.26 14.50 -3.89
C THR A 12 -14.08 13.76 -2.83
N SER A 13 -15.11 14.48 -2.41
CA SER A 13 -16.44 14.05 -1.98
C SER A 13 -16.74 12.53 -1.85
N SER A 14 -16.79 12.06 -0.60
CA SER A 14 -17.95 11.50 0.12
C SER A 14 -18.88 10.41 -0.47
N GLU A 15 -18.71 9.85 -1.67
CA GLU A 15 -19.73 8.93 -2.25
C GLU A 15 -19.26 7.52 -2.64
N ASN A 16 -18.01 7.10 -2.36
CA ASN A 16 -17.50 5.77 -2.78
C ASN A 16 -17.33 4.73 -1.65
N VAL A 17 -18.05 4.87 -0.54
CA VAL A 17 -17.91 3.99 0.64
C VAL A 17 -18.47 2.55 0.42
N LEU A 18 -18.99 2.20 -0.77
CA LEU A 18 -19.66 0.91 -1.02
C LEU A 18 -19.11 0.05 -2.17
N VAL A 19 -17.89 0.30 -2.69
CA VAL A 19 -17.32 -0.53 -3.78
C VAL A 19 -16.02 -1.27 -3.42
N TYR A 20 -15.64 -1.33 -2.14
CA TYR A 20 -14.46 -2.12 -1.73
C TYR A 20 -14.77 -3.58 -1.36
N SER A 21 -16.02 -4.04 -1.52
CA SER A 21 -16.38 -5.43 -1.17
C SER A 21 -15.96 -6.51 -2.17
N LEU A 22 -15.28 -6.23 -3.30
CA LEU A 22 -15.06 -7.31 -4.29
C LEU A 22 -13.82 -7.21 -5.19
N LYS A 23 -12.70 -6.68 -4.69
CA LYS A 23 -11.38 -6.85 -5.34
C LYS A 23 -10.29 -7.32 -4.36
N ILE A 24 -10.67 -8.21 -3.45
CA ILE A 24 -9.68 -9.07 -2.80
C ILE A 24 -9.20 -10.06 -3.85
N CYS A 25 -7.89 -10.04 -4.06
CA CYS A 25 -7.03 -11.08 -4.63
C CYS A 25 -7.78 -12.37 -4.97
N TYR A 26 -7.96 -12.62 -6.27
CA TYR A 26 -8.34 -13.95 -6.74
C TYR A 26 -7.30 -14.97 -6.27
N GLY A 27 -7.75 -15.89 -5.41
CA GLY A 27 -7.10 -17.18 -5.19
C GLY A 27 -6.29 -17.29 -3.91
N LEU A 28 -6.94 -17.36 -2.75
CA LEU A 28 -6.77 -18.37 -1.69
C LEU A 28 -7.63 -17.94 -0.49
N GLY A 29 -8.58 -18.80 -0.13
CA GLY A 29 -9.69 -18.46 0.77
C GLY A 29 -9.27 -18.14 2.20
N MET A 30 -9.23 -16.84 2.53
CA MET A 30 -9.21 -16.36 3.90
C MET A 30 -10.33 -15.33 4.08
N THR A 31 -11.44 -15.74 4.69
CA THR A 31 -12.49 -14.84 5.16
C THR A 31 -11.93 -14.06 6.36
N LYS A 32 -11.51 -12.81 6.17
CA LYS A 32 -11.15 -11.93 7.30
C LYS A 32 -12.42 -11.70 8.13
N SER A 33 -12.39 -12.05 9.40
CA SER A 33 -13.49 -11.83 10.35
C SER A 33 -13.76 -10.34 10.53
N ALA A 34 -15.02 -9.96 10.75
CA ALA A 34 -15.52 -8.58 10.80
C ALA A 34 -14.77 -7.64 11.78
N ASP A 35 -14.01 -8.17 12.74
CA ASP A 35 -13.19 -7.38 13.67
C ASP A 35 -11.93 -6.77 13.01
N GLN A 36 -11.49 -7.26 11.84
CA GLN A 36 -10.33 -6.71 11.12
C GLN A 36 -10.69 -5.57 10.15
N GLU A 37 -11.96 -5.34 9.85
CA GLU A 37 -12.38 -4.26 8.93
C GLU A 37 -12.22 -2.86 9.55
N GLN A 38 -12.27 -2.74 10.87
CA GLN A 38 -12.13 -1.44 11.56
C GLN A 38 -10.65 -1.01 11.75
N GLN A 39 -9.69 -1.94 11.67
CA GLN A 39 -8.29 -1.68 12.01
C GLN A 39 -7.41 -1.39 10.77
N THR A 40 -7.94 -1.63 9.58
CA THR A 40 -7.27 -1.41 8.29
C THR A 40 -7.35 0.05 7.81
N SER A 41 -8.31 0.83 8.30
CA SER A 41 -8.54 2.22 7.89
C SER A 41 -7.51 3.22 8.44
N ASP A 42 -6.79 2.87 9.50
CA ASP A 42 -5.87 3.79 10.19
C ASP A 42 -4.42 3.68 9.70
N ARG A 43 -4.09 2.66 8.90
CA ARG A 43 -2.74 2.55 8.34
C ARG A 43 -2.57 3.55 7.21
N ARG A 44 -1.65 4.48 7.42
CA ARG A 44 -1.36 5.56 6.49
C ARG A 44 0.14 5.72 6.32
N PHE A 45 0.52 6.12 5.13
CA PHE A 45 1.83 6.68 4.87
C PHE A 45 1.96 8.03 5.58
N SER A 46 3.18 8.40 5.94
CA SER A 46 3.54 9.71 6.49
C SER A 46 3.18 10.86 5.55
N LEU A 47 3.10 10.59 4.24
CA LEU A 47 2.62 11.52 3.21
C LEU A 47 1.12 11.79 3.26
N GLY A 48 0.38 11.09 4.13
CA GLY A 48 -1.00 11.36 4.45
C GLY A 48 -2.01 10.42 3.79
N LEU A 49 -1.63 9.64 2.78
CA LEU A 49 -2.53 8.67 2.15
C LEU A 49 -2.65 7.39 2.98
N SER A 50 -3.87 6.89 3.12
CA SER A 50 -4.13 5.56 3.66
C SER A 50 -3.67 4.48 2.69
N TYR A 51 -3.50 3.27 3.21
CA TYR A 51 -3.06 2.13 2.40
C TYR A 51 -4.04 1.75 1.30
N ILE A 52 -5.34 2.04 1.53
CA ILE A 52 -6.40 1.85 0.55
C ILE A 52 -6.34 2.94 -0.52
N GLU A 53 -6.23 4.22 -0.14
CA GLU A 53 -6.16 5.34 -1.09
C GLU A 53 -4.99 5.21 -2.07
N VAL A 54 -3.88 4.62 -1.65
CA VAL A 54 -2.71 4.40 -2.53
C VAL A 54 -3.01 3.42 -3.67
N MET A 55 -3.92 2.45 -3.48
CA MET A 55 -4.31 1.52 -4.55
C MET A 55 -5.03 2.20 -5.72
N ASP A 56 -5.63 3.37 -5.48
CA ASP A 56 -6.41 4.09 -6.47
C ASP A 56 -5.58 5.18 -7.21
N LEU A 57 -4.28 5.27 -6.93
CA LEU A 57 -3.40 6.22 -7.60
C LEU A 57 -3.12 5.79 -9.05
N LEU A 58 -3.11 6.77 -9.96
CA LEU A 58 -2.60 6.61 -11.32
C LEU A 58 -1.08 6.39 -11.29
N GLU A 59 -0.54 5.68 -12.28
CA GLU A 59 0.89 5.32 -12.37
C GLU A 59 1.83 6.52 -12.12
N ASN A 60 1.59 7.65 -12.77
CA ASN A 60 2.41 8.85 -12.62
C ASN A 60 2.33 9.47 -11.21
N GLN A 61 1.19 9.35 -10.53
CA GLN A 61 1.01 9.81 -9.16
C GLN A 61 1.66 8.84 -8.18
N LEU A 62 1.50 7.54 -8.44
CA LEU A 62 2.09 6.46 -7.66
C LEU A 62 3.62 6.55 -7.65
N ASP A 63 4.24 6.80 -8.80
CA ASP A 63 5.69 6.96 -8.91
C ASP A 63 6.22 8.12 -8.05
N VAL A 64 5.60 9.29 -8.16
CA VAL A 64 5.98 10.46 -7.35
C VAL A 64 5.75 10.20 -5.86
N PHE A 65 4.65 9.53 -5.52
CA PHE A 65 4.32 9.20 -4.14
C PHE A 65 5.33 8.22 -3.52
N LEU A 66 5.68 7.16 -4.24
CA LEU A 66 6.61 6.13 -3.78
C LEU A 66 8.06 6.64 -3.73
N ASP A 67 8.44 7.57 -4.61
CA ASP A 67 9.73 8.25 -4.55
C ASP A 67 9.91 9.01 -3.22
N HIS A 68 8.84 9.64 -2.73
CA HIS A 68 8.85 10.39 -1.46
C HIS A 68 8.56 9.52 -0.23
N SER A 69 8.17 8.27 -0.41
CA SER A 69 7.91 7.32 0.69
C SER A 69 9.21 6.69 1.19
N SER A 70 9.26 6.33 2.47
CA SER A 70 10.39 5.58 3.03
C SER A 70 10.32 4.10 2.65
N ARG A 71 11.46 3.40 2.69
CA ARG A 71 11.50 1.95 2.49
C ARG A 71 10.59 1.22 3.50
N ASP A 72 10.64 1.59 4.77
CA ASP A 72 9.85 0.92 5.81
C ASP A 72 8.34 1.02 5.56
N GLU A 73 7.86 2.17 5.08
CA GLU A 73 6.45 2.35 4.74
C GLU A 73 6.03 1.49 3.53
N VAL A 74 6.89 1.36 2.53
CA VAL A 74 6.66 0.47 1.38
C VAL A 74 6.61 -0.98 1.84
N ILE A 75 7.54 -1.41 2.70
CA ILE A 75 7.55 -2.76 3.26
C ILE A 75 6.31 -3.01 4.13
N ASP A 76 5.88 -2.06 4.98
CA ASP A 76 4.68 -2.23 5.79
C ASP A 76 3.41 -2.32 4.94
N TRP A 77 3.32 -1.53 3.86
CA TRP A 77 2.23 -1.66 2.90
C TRP A 77 2.22 -3.02 2.21
N LEU A 78 3.38 -3.51 1.75
CA LEU A 78 3.50 -4.83 1.13
C LEU A 78 3.10 -5.96 2.08
N GLN A 79 3.52 -5.90 3.34
CA GLN A 79 3.14 -6.88 4.37
C GLN A 79 1.65 -6.81 4.70
N TRP A 80 1.06 -5.62 4.67
CA TRP A 80 -0.37 -5.46 4.87
C TRP A 80 -1.19 -6.00 3.69
N ASN A 81 -0.70 -5.81 2.46
CA ASN A 81 -1.36 -6.28 1.23
C ASN A 81 -1.20 -7.80 1.03
N ASP A 82 -0.01 -8.33 1.29
CA ASP A 82 0.31 -9.77 1.31
C ASP A 82 0.90 -10.17 2.66
N PRO A 83 0.05 -10.61 3.62
CA PRO A 83 0.48 -11.04 4.94
C PRO A 83 1.43 -12.25 4.93
N ASN A 84 1.43 -13.05 3.86
CA ASN A 84 2.33 -14.19 3.70
C ASN A 84 3.63 -13.80 3.00
N GLY A 85 3.75 -12.54 2.57
CA GLY A 85 4.91 -12.02 1.89
C GLY A 85 6.13 -11.93 2.79
N VAL A 86 7.31 -12.13 2.18
CA VAL A 86 8.62 -12.19 2.85
C VAL A 86 9.36 -10.87 2.57
N TYR A 87 8.87 -9.78 3.17
CA TYR A 87 9.35 -8.43 2.88
C TYR A 87 10.18 -7.80 4.00
N THR A 88 9.96 -8.23 5.24
CA THR A 88 10.75 -7.73 6.38
C THR A 88 12.21 -8.19 6.29
N ASP A 89 13.13 -7.39 6.83
CA ASP A 89 14.56 -7.69 6.81
C ASP A 89 14.86 -9.09 7.38
N VAL A 90 14.20 -9.48 8.47
CA VAL A 90 14.39 -10.78 9.11
C VAL A 90 13.92 -11.91 8.22
N ALA A 91 12.71 -11.79 7.65
CA ALA A 91 12.15 -12.83 6.80
C ALA A 91 12.93 -12.96 5.48
N SER A 92 13.24 -11.83 4.85
CA SER A 92 13.97 -11.79 3.57
C SER A 92 15.41 -12.29 3.71
N MET A 93 16.08 -11.95 4.82
CA MET A 93 17.40 -12.49 5.13
C MET A 93 17.36 -14.01 5.35
N GLY A 94 16.31 -14.52 6.00
CA GLY A 94 16.15 -15.96 6.26
C GLY A 94 15.91 -16.79 5.00
N GLU A 95 15.08 -16.28 4.07
CA GLU A 95 14.69 -17.01 2.86
C GLU A 95 15.64 -16.76 1.68
N PHE A 96 16.05 -15.51 1.46
CA PHE A 96 16.79 -15.10 0.27
C PHE A 96 18.23 -14.66 0.57
N GLY A 97 18.61 -14.54 1.85
CA GLY A 97 19.95 -14.08 2.24
C GLY A 97 20.25 -12.62 1.87
N LYS A 98 19.20 -11.82 1.63
CA LYS A 98 19.33 -10.38 1.33
C LYS A 98 18.19 -9.59 1.97
N ILE A 99 18.40 -8.29 2.14
CA ILE A 99 17.37 -7.34 2.56
C ILE A 99 16.70 -6.77 1.31
N VAL A 100 15.38 -6.63 1.34
CA VAL A 100 14.62 -5.98 0.25
C VAL A 100 14.98 -4.49 0.21
N SER A 101 15.50 -4.06 -0.93
CA SER A 101 15.80 -2.64 -1.19
C SER A 101 14.52 -1.81 -1.38
N LYS A 102 14.64 -0.48 -1.30
CA LYS A 102 13.50 0.42 -1.57
C LYS A 102 12.99 0.22 -3.00
N GLU A 103 13.91 0.13 -3.95
CA GLU A 103 13.62 0.01 -5.37
C GLU A 103 12.88 -1.31 -5.68
N GLU A 104 13.33 -2.43 -5.10
CA GLU A 104 12.66 -3.73 -5.23
C GLU A 104 11.25 -3.72 -4.61
N GLY A 105 11.09 -3.07 -3.46
CA GLY A 105 9.80 -2.92 -2.79
C GLY A 105 8.82 -2.08 -3.63
N VAL A 106 9.27 -0.91 -4.10
CA VAL A 106 8.48 0.00 -4.96
C VAL A 106 8.01 -0.72 -6.22
N GLU A 107 8.92 -1.42 -6.88
CA GLU A 107 8.62 -2.15 -8.11
C GLU A 107 7.62 -3.30 -7.87
N THR A 108 7.73 -3.99 -6.73
CA THR A 108 6.74 -5.02 -6.34
C THR A 108 5.37 -4.42 -6.05
N MET A 109 5.33 -3.28 -5.35
CA MET A 109 4.10 -2.55 -5.06
C MET A 109 3.42 -2.06 -6.35
N LYS A 110 4.18 -1.49 -7.29
CA LYS A 110 3.68 -1.08 -8.61
C LYS A 110 3.05 -2.24 -9.36
N ARG A 111 3.70 -3.41 -9.41
CA ARG A 111 3.12 -4.62 -10.03
C ARG A 111 1.80 -5.03 -9.40
N GLN A 112 1.70 -5.00 -8.07
CA GLN A 112 0.47 -5.38 -7.37
C GLN A 112 -0.69 -4.40 -7.62
N ILE A 113 -0.41 -3.09 -7.67
CA ILE A 113 -1.44 -2.05 -7.89
C ILE A 113 -1.85 -1.96 -9.36
N LEU A 114 -0.86 -1.87 -10.26
CA LEU A 114 -1.10 -1.63 -11.69
C LEU A 114 -1.39 -2.91 -12.48
N GLN A 115 -1.26 -4.09 -11.84
CA GLN A 115 -1.41 -5.40 -12.48
C GLN A 115 -0.49 -5.59 -13.71
N LEU A 116 0.72 -5.00 -13.64
CA LEU A 116 1.80 -5.16 -14.62
C LEU A 116 2.54 -6.49 -14.41
#